data_AF-A0A2J7QGF3-F1
#
_entry.id   AF-A0A2J7QGF3-F1
#
_cell.length_a   1.000
_cell.length_b   1.000
_cell.length_c   1.000
_cell.angle_alpha   90.00
_cell.angle_beta   90.00
_cell.angle_gamma   90.00
#
_symmetry.space_group_name_H-M   'P 1'
#
loop_
_entity.id
_entity.type
_entity.pdbx_description
1 polymer ?
#
loop_
_entity_poly.entity_id
_entity_poly.type
_entity_poly.pdbx_seq_one_letter_code
_entity_poly.pdbx_strand_id
1 'polypeptide(L)'
;MEPEVANSGLQQRRLVRRNRIPKTTPGDFWHWKDFNIGIDVTVYGVVYHIVDCDSFTREYLHSQGIVMNDPEEIPPDPYTSLTQLKIKPHSHETKVADDKFKRFLEYDGKVLRFFAVYEDPDSKGRELRPHIIYYYLADDTVEVQDYYRKNNGRDPFPLLLRKMKLPKDWKALSVDFPSVAMEVLERKATSYYTAKDFLVGEIIFILGRRFLIYDADEFTRKYFKEILNITQKDAIDVSKKMPPPLVAVSKYVHTD
;
A
#
# COMPACT_ATOMS: atom_id res chain seq x y z
N MET A 1 21.47 31.03 -36.57
CA MET A 1 21.99 30.75 -35.21
C MET A 1 21.27 29.53 -34.71
N GLU A 2 21.94 28.60 -34.03
CA GLU A 2 21.23 27.44 -33.49
C GLU A 2 20.48 27.86 -32.21
N PRO A 3 19.19 27.52 -32.06
CA PRO A 3 18.47 27.74 -30.81
C PRO A 3 18.99 26.82 -29.69
N GLU A 4 18.97 27.31 -28.45
CA GLU A 4 19.35 26.49 -27.28
C GLU A 4 18.22 25.51 -26.94
N VAL A 5 18.56 24.23 -26.84
CA VAL A 5 17.67 23.12 -26.46
C VAL A 5 18.24 22.49 -25.20
N ALA A 6 17.48 22.55 -24.11
CA ALA A 6 17.88 21.98 -22.84
C ALA A 6 18.13 20.47 -22.97
N ASN A 7 19.18 19.97 -22.30
CA ASN A 7 19.58 18.57 -22.29
C ASN A 7 19.95 17.98 -23.67
N SER A 8 20.25 18.82 -24.68
CA SER A 8 20.70 18.36 -26.00
C SER A 8 22.10 17.73 -25.99
N GLY A 9 22.94 18.09 -25.01
CA GLY A 9 24.32 17.62 -24.91
C GLY A 9 25.28 18.17 -25.98
N LEU A 10 24.79 18.98 -26.92
CA LEU A 10 25.57 19.61 -27.97
C LEU A 10 26.00 21.02 -27.56
N GLN A 11 27.16 21.47 -28.04
CA GLN A 11 27.57 22.87 -27.87
C GLN A 11 26.84 23.77 -28.88
N GLN A 12 25.64 24.21 -28.52
CA GLN A 12 24.77 25.01 -29.40
C GLN A 12 25.15 26.49 -29.35
N ARG A 13 25.54 27.07 -30.50
CA ARG A 13 25.97 28.47 -30.63
C ARG A 13 25.78 29.00 -32.06
N ARG A 14 26.48 30.09 -32.38
CA ARG A 14 26.56 30.69 -33.71
C ARG A 14 27.22 29.74 -34.72
N LEU A 15 26.42 29.15 -35.60
CA LEU A 15 26.86 28.30 -36.71
C LEU A 15 27.65 29.05 -37.79
N VAL A 16 27.22 30.26 -38.14
CA VAL A 16 27.81 31.07 -39.22
C VAL A 16 28.07 32.49 -38.73
N ARG A 17 29.24 33.06 -39.09
CA ARG A 17 29.58 34.46 -38.80
C ARG A 17 28.84 35.39 -39.77
N ARG A 18 28.49 36.59 -39.32
CA ARG A 18 27.78 37.59 -40.14
C ARG A 18 28.68 38.11 -41.27
N ASN A 19 28.60 37.49 -42.44
CA ASN A 19 29.32 37.85 -43.67
C ASN A 19 28.43 37.57 -44.89
N ARG A 20 28.86 38.02 -46.09
CA ARG A 20 28.19 37.64 -47.35
C ARG A 20 28.44 36.16 -47.64
N ILE A 21 27.39 35.39 -47.84
CA ILE A 21 27.46 33.94 -48.08
C ILE A 21 27.50 33.70 -49.60
N PRO A 22 28.54 33.03 -50.13
CA PRO A 22 28.60 32.67 -51.54
C PRO A 22 27.59 31.56 -51.86
N LYS A 23 27.04 31.58 -53.08
CA LYS A 23 26.27 30.46 -53.65
C LYS A 23 27.23 29.35 -54.09
N THR A 24 26.66 28.22 -54.53
CA THR A 24 27.42 27.11 -55.13
C THR A 24 28.15 27.54 -56.40
N THR A 25 27.61 28.51 -57.14
CA THR A 25 28.28 29.11 -58.30
C THR A 25 29.35 30.11 -57.86
N PRO A 26 30.59 29.99 -58.39
CA PRO A 26 31.67 30.87 -58.00
C PRO A 26 31.38 32.31 -58.43
N GLY A 27 31.43 33.25 -57.47
CA GLY A 27 31.23 34.68 -57.70
C GLY A 27 29.84 35.22 -57.35
N ASP A 28 28.85 34.35 -57.16
CA ASP A 28 27.50 34.75 -56.76
C ASP A 28 27.33 34.71 -55.25
N PHE A 29 26.51 35.61 -54.72
CA PHE A 29 26.14 35.66 -53.32
C PHE A 29 24.63 35.55 -53.18
N TRP A 30 24.17 34.99 -52.06
CA TRP A 30 22.74 34.96 -51.75
C TRP A 30 22.18 36.38 -51.62
N HIS A 31 21.07 36.62 -52.30
CA HIS A 31 20.30 37.85 -52.24
C HIS A 31 18.97 37.60 -51.53
N TRP A 32 18.37 38.63 -50.95
CA TRP A 32 17.11 38.47 -50.20
C TRP A 32 15.95 37.95 -51.06
N LYS A 33 16.00 38.21 -52.37
CA LYS A 33 15.02 37.72 -53.36
C LYS A 33 15.10 36.21 -53.60
N ASP A 34 16.21 35.58 -53.23
CA ASP A 34 16.42 34.14 -53.40
C ASP A 34 15.79 33.32 -52.26
N PHE A 35 15.27 33.97 -51.22
CA PHE A 35 14.66 33.30 -50.08
C PHE A 35 13.14 33.29 -50.19
N ASN A 36 12.56 32.10 -50.05
CA ASN A 36 11.14 31.86 -49.88
C ASN A 36 10.98 30.62 -48.98
N ILE A 37 9.79 30.44 -48.42
CA ILE A 37 9.44 29.24 -47.64
C ILE A 37 9.43 28.01 -48.57
N GLY A 38 10.00 26.91 -48.10
CA GLY A 38 10.15 25.65 -48.85
C GLY A 38 11.41 25.59 -49.74
N ILE A 39 12.27 26.62 -49.71
CA ILE A 39 13.52 26.65 -50.48
C ILE A 39 14.71 26.12 -49.66
N ASP A 40 15.55 25.32 -50.32
CA ASP A 40 16.82 24.83 -49.79
C ASP A 40 17.96 25.82 -50.06
N VAL A 41 18.62 26.25 -48.98
CA VAL A 41 19.76 27.18 -49.01
C VAL A 41 21.02 26.46 -48.58
N THR A 42 22.01 26.40 -49.46
CA THR A 42 23.31 25.83 -49.16
C THR A 42 24.26 26.86 -48.59
N VAL A 43 24.75 26.63 -47.37
CA VAL A 43 25.71 27.49 -46.68
C VAL A 43 26.91 26.64 -46.26
N TYR A 44 28.08 26.89 -46.88
CA TYR A 44 29.34 26.18 -46.59
C TYR A 44 29.21 24.64 -46.59
N GLY A 45 28.45 24.09 -47.52
CA GLY A 45 28.26 22.63 -47.68
C GLY A 45 27.14 22.04 -46.82
N VAL A 46 26.50 22.83 -45.96
CA VAL A 46 25.29 22.42 -45.22
C VAL A 46 24.06 22.96 -45.92
N VAL A 47 23.08 22.10 -46.18
CA VAL A 47 21.79 22.47 -46.77
C VAL A 47 20.83 22.81 -45.63
N TYR A 48 20.25 24.01 -45.68
CA TYR A 48 19.24 24.48 -44.75
C TYR A 48 17.92 24.60 -45.49
N HIS A 49 16.87 23.98 -44.96
CA HIS A 49 15.52 24.11 -45.48
C HIS A 49 14.78 25.23 -44.75
N ILE A 50 14.21 26.20 -45.47
CA ILE A 50 13.46 27.31 -44.87
C ILE A 50 12.02 26.88 -44.63
N VAL A 51 11.66 26.70 -43.36
CA VAL A 51 10.34 26.20 -42.97
C VAL A 51 9.32 27.33 -42.73
N ASP A 52 9.76 28.46 -42.17
CA ASP A 52 8.91 29.61 -41.85
C ASP A 52 9.72 30.91 -41.80
N CYS A 53 9.02 32.05 -41.79
CA CYS A 53 9.59 33.39 -41.62
C CYS A 53 8.82 34.22 -40.60
N ASP A 54 9.48 35.21 -39.99
CA ASP A 54 8.85 36.16 -39.09
C ASP A 54 7.86 37.10 -39.82
N SER A 55 6.97 37.74 -39.05
CA SER A 55 5.91 38.60 -39.59
C SER A 55 6.46 39.79 -40.38
N PHE A 56 7.54 40.41 -39.89
CA PHE A 56 8.18 41.53 -40.59
C PHE A 56 8.71 41.12 -41.97
N THR A 57 9.43 40.00 -42.05
CA THR A 57 9.97 39.51 -43.34
C THR A 57 8.84 39.16 -44.31
N ARG A 58 7.75 38.58 -43.82
CA ARG A 58 6.56 38.28 -44.62
C ARG A 58 5.96 39.53 -45.25
N GLU A 59 5.76 40.59 -44.45
CA GLU A 59 5.23 41.87 -44.93
C GLU A 59 6.19 42.57 -45.88
N TYR A 60 7.49 42.56 -45.58
CA TYR A 60 8.51 43.17 -46.43
C TYR A 60 8.55 42.52 -47.81
N LEU A 61 8.60 41.19 -47.88
CA LEU A 61 8.63 40.47 -49.16
C LEU A 61 7.35 40.68 -49.97
N HIS A 62 6.19 40.71 -49.29
CA HIS A 62 4.92 41.05 -49.91
C HIS A 62 4.91 42.47 -50.49
N SER A 63 5.47 43.46 -49.78
CA SER A 63 5.59 44.84 -50.27
C SER A 63 6.50 44.96 -51.51
N GLN A 64 7.47 44.06 -51.64
CA GLN A 64 8.38 43.97 -52.79
C GLN A 64 7.81 43.13 -53.94
N GLY A 65 6.56 42.65 -53.81
CA GLY A 65 5.86 41.88 -54.84
C GLY A 65 6.21 40.39 -54.88
N ILE A 66 6.84 39.85 -53.83
CA ILE A 66 7.13 38.42 -53.71
C ILE A 66 6.04 37.76 -52.86
N VAL A 67 5.30 36.82 -53.47
CA VAL A 67 4.31 36.01 -52.76
C VAL A 67 5.03 34.85 -52.06
N MET A 68 4.90 34.77 -50.74
CA MET A 68 5.48 33.70 -49.93
C MET A 68 4.62 32.44 -49.98
N ASN A 69 5.25 31.27 -49.86
CA ASN A 69 4.55 30.00 -49.69
C ASN A 69 3.97 29.86 -48.27
N ASP A 70 3.09 28.88 -48.08
CA ASP A 70 2.56 28.53 -46.77
C ASP A 70 3.66 27.93 -45.88
N PRO A 71 3.63 28.18 -44.55
CA PRO A 71 4.62 27.64 -43.62
C PRO A 71 4.58 26.11 -43.62
N GLU A 72 5.75 25.48 -43.64
CA GLU A 72 5.89 24.03 -43.57
C GLU A 72 6.01 23.55 -42.10
N GLU A 73 5.77 22.27 -41.85
CA GLU A 73 5.96 21.69 -40.51
C GLU A 73 7.38 21.13 -40.36
N ILE A 74 8.03 21.45 -39.23
CA ILE A 74 9.35 20.89 -38.91
C ILE A 74 9.19 19.38 -38.65
N PRO A 75 9.98 18.50 -39.30
CA PRO A 75 9.88 17.07 -39.06
C PRO A 75 10.23 16.73 -37.60
N PRO A 76 9.49 15.81 -36.95
CA PRO A 76 9.75 15.45 -35.57
C PRO A 76 11.10 14.73 -35.43
N ASP A 77 11.89 15.15 -34.45
CA ASP A 77 13.15 14.48 -34.11
C ASP A 77 12.89 13.10 -33.47
N PRO A 78 13.44 12.01 -34.05
CA PRO A 78 13.32 10.66 -33.49
C PRO A 78 13.77 10.57 -32.03
N TYR A 79 14.83 11.29 -31.63
CA TYR A 79 15.33 11.25 -30.25
C TYR A 79 14.32 11.86 -29.26
N THR A 80 13.80 13.04 -29.58
CA THR A 80 12.79 13.73 -28.76
C THR A 80 11.50 12.91 -28.61
N SER A 81 11.02 12.25 -29.67
CA SER A 81 9.83 11.39 -29.59
C SER A 81 10.02 10.18 -28.67
N LEU A 82 11.17 9.52 -28.75
CA LEU A 82 11.47 8.33 -27.94
C LEU A 82 11.66 8.66 -26.45
N THR A 83 12.19 9.84 -26.12
CA THR A 83 12.39 10.26 -24.74
C THR A 83 11.07 10.60 -24.06
N GLN A 84 10.16 11.28 -24.76
CA GLN A 84 8.81 11.58 -24.23
C GLN A 84 8.02 10.33 -23.89
N LEU A 85 8.09 9.28 -24.73
CA LEU A 85 7.41 8.00 -24.48
C LEU A 85 7.96 7.23 -23.27
N LYS A 86 9.21 7.48 -22.86
CA LYS A 86 9.85 6.82 -21.71
C LYS A 86 9.52 7.49 -20.38
N ILE A 87 9.07 8.74 -20.39
CA ILE A 87 8.66 9.44 -19.16
C ILE A 87 7.28 8.91 -18.75
N LYS A 88 7.27 7.80 -18.02
CA LYS A 88 6.09 7.38 -17.26
C LYS A 88 6.09 8.17 -15.95
N PRO A 89 5.04 8.95 -15.62
CA PRO A 89 4.94 9.49 -14.28
C PRO A 89 4.88 8.32 -13.31
N HIS A 90 5.88 8.19 -12.45
CA HIS A 90 5.82 7.23 -11.34
C HIS A 90 4.77 7.73 -10.36
N SER A 91 3.51 7.33 -10.55
CA SER A 91 2.46 7.52 -9.57
C SER A 91 2.65 6.48 -8.47
N HIS A 92 3.22 6.89 -7.34
CA HIS A 92 3.15 6.09 -6.12
C HIS A 92 1.75 6.26 -5.53
N GLU A 93 0.89 5.24 -5.70
CA GLU A 93 -0.35 5.15 -4.96
C GLU A 93 -0.04 4.78 -3.50
N THR A 94 0.07 5.79 -2.64
CA THR A 94 0.09 5.56 -1.20
C THR A 94 -1.31 5.09 -0.80
N LYS A 95 -1.46 3.80 -0.49
CA LYS A 95 -2.68 3.30 0.17
C LYS A 95 -2.97 4.19 1.38
N VAL A 96 -4.23 4.52 1.64
CA VAL A 96 -4.64 5.22 2.86
C VAL A 96 -4.08 4.43 4.04
N ALA A 97 -3.01 4.94 4.65
CA ALA A 97 -2.43 4.29 5.80
C ALA A 97 -3.44 4.46 6.92
N ASP A 98 -3.98 3.36 7.43
CA ASP A 98 -4.54 3.36 8.77
C ASP A 98 -3.47 3.96 9.66
N ASP A 99 -3.71 5.20 10.13
CA ASP A 99 -2.70 5.95 10.85
C ASP A 99 -2.50 5.26 12.20
N LYS A 100 -1.54 4.33 12.21
CA LYS A 100 -1.15 3.53 13.38
C LYS A 100 -0.80 4.44 14.55
N PHE A 101 -0.27 5.62 14.26
CA PHE A 101 0.04 6.62 15.26
C PHE A 101 -1.23 7.27 15.83
N LYS A 102 -2.20 7.65 14.99
CA LYS A 102 -3.52 8.11 15.46
C LYS A 102 -4.21 7.08 16.35
N ARG A 103 -4.22 5.81 15.94
CA ARG A 103 -4.79 4.72 16.75
C ARG A 103 -4.09 4.59 18.11
N PHE A 104 -2.77 4.68 18.13
CA PHE A 104 -2.01 4.68 19.37
C PHE A 104 -2.44 5.85 20.26
N LEU A 105 -2.47 7.08 19.74
CA LEU A 105 -2.86 8.26 20.54
C LEU A 105 -4.28 8.17 21.12
N GLU A 106 -5.24 7.61 20.38
CA GLU A 106 -6.63 7.53 20.83
C GLU A 106 -6.88 6.42 21.86
N TYR A 107 -6.13 5.32 21.75
CA TYR A 107 -6.39 4.07 22.50
C TYR A 107 -5.26 3.65 23.45
N ASP A 108 -4.19 4.44 23.56
CA ASP A 108 -3.13 4.17 24.54
C ASP A 108 -3.70 4.11 25.96
N GLY A 109 -3.30 3.09 26.72
CA GLY A 109 -3.86 2.79 28.04
C GLY A 109 -5.29 2.20 28.09
N LYS A 110 -6.01 2.11 26.96
CA LYS A 110 -7.35 1.49 26.91
C LYS A 110 -7.24 0.01 26.55
N VAL A 111 -7.49 -0.85 27.54
CA VAL A 111 -7.38 -2.32 27.42
C VAL A 111 -8.72 -2.95 27.78
N LEU A 112 -9.21 -3.84 26.92
CA LEU A 112 -10.40 -4.64 27.21
C LEU A 112 -9.97 -5.88 27.98
N ARG A 113 -10.57 -6.10 29.15
CA ARG A 113 -10.31 -7.24 30.02
C ARG A 113 -11.50 -8.18 30.02
N PHE A 114 -11.23 -9.46 29.77
CA PHE A 114 -12.20 -10.56 29.80
C PHE A 114 -11.74 -11.65 30.75
N PHE A 115 -12.70 -12.30 31.40
CA PHE A 115 -12.46 -13.46 32.23
C PHE A 115 -12.90 -14.72 31.48
N ALA A 116 -11.98 -15.66 31.36
CA ALA A 116 -12.19 -16.89 30.62
C ALA A 116 -11.80 -18.12 31.42
N VAL A 117 -12.40 -19.26 31.08
CA VAL A 117 -11.97 -20.56 31.60
C VAL A 117 -11.51 -21.45 30.45
N TYR A 118 -10.43 -22.19 30.70
CA TYR A 118 -9.91 -23.21 29.81
C TYR A 118 -10.10 -24.58 30.45
N GLU A 119 -10.75 -25.49 29.73
CA GLU A 119 -10.83 -26.90 30.12
C GLU A 119 -9.59 -27.61 29.60
N ASP A 120 -8.72 -28.06 30.50
CA ASP A 120 -7.51 -28.78 30.11
C ASP A 120 -7.84 -30.24 29.75
N PRO A 121 -7.68 -30.68 28.48
CA PRO A 121 -8.01 -32.04 28.07
C PRO A 121 -7.12 -33.10 28.75
N ASP A 122 -5.89 -32.74 29.14
CA ASP A 122 -4.94 -33.66 29.75
C ASP A 122 -5.18 -33.83 31.27
N SER A 123 -6.00 -32.97 31.86
CA SER A 123 -6.36 -33.06 33.27
C SER A 123 -7.35 -34.21 33.48
N LYS A 124 -6.94 -35.23 34.24
CA LYS A 124 -7.77 -36.40 34.61
C LYS A 124 -9.14 -36.03 35.21
N GLY A 125 -9.28 -34.81 35.74
CA GLY A 125 -10.50 -34.29 36.36
C GLY A 125 -11.25 -33.21 35.56
N ARG A 126 -10.85 -32.90 34.31
CA ARG A 126 -11.41 -31.78 33.51
C ARG A 126 -11.49 -30.48 34.32
N GLU A 127 -10.36 -30.13 34.92
CA GLU A 127 -10.25 -28.93 35.73
C GLU A 127 -10.45 -27.68 34.87
N LEU A 128 -11.39 -26.82 35.25
CA LEU A 128 -11.59 -25.51 34.64
C LEU A 128 -10.57 -24.53 35.21
N ARG A 129 -9.66 -24.06 34.36
CA ARG A 129 -8.60 -23.13 34.75
C ARG A 129 -8.99 -21.70 34.38
N PRO A 130 -9.16 -20.81 35.37
CA PRO A 130 -9.45 -19.40 35.10
C PRO A 130 -8.23 -18.71 34.50
N HIS A 131 -8.48 -17.86 33.50
CA HIS A 131 -7.50 -17.04 32.82
C HIS A 131 -8.09 -15.65 32.59
N ILE A 132 -7.21 -14.66 32.48
CA ILE A 132 -7.59 -13.29 32.12
C ILE A 132 -7.06 -13.02 30.72
N ILE A 133 -7.94 -12.57 29.83
CA ILE A 133 -7.60 -12.18 28.47
C ILE A 133 -7.62 -10.66 28.38
N TYR A 134 -6.51 -10.09 27.92
CA TYR A 134 -6.35 -8.67 27.64
C TYR A 134 -6.35 -8.43 26.13
N TYR A 135 -7.19 -7.52 25.65
CA TYR A 135 -7.20 -7.05 24.27
C TYR A 135 -6.81 -5.57 24.23
N TYR A 136 -5.70 -5.27 23.54
CA TYR A 136 -5.16 -3.91 23.44
C TYR A 136 -5.70 -3.22 22.18
N LEU A 137 -6.46 -2.16 22.38
CA LEU A 137 -7.12 -1.41 21.29
C LEU A 137 -6.13 -0.64 20.40
N ALA A 138 -4.98 -0.24 20.96
CA ALA A 138 -3.95 0.51 20.25
C ALA A 138 -3.33 -0.29 19.09
N ASP A 139 -3.17 -1.60 19.24
CA ASP A 139 -2.42 -2.46 18.30
C ASP A 139 -3.13 -3.75 17.87
N ASP A 140 -4.37 -3.98 18.31
CA ASP A 140 -5.17 -5.21 18.06
C ASP A 140 -4.45 -6.49 18.53
N THR A 141 -3.72 -6.41 19.64
CA THR A 141 -3.01 -7.55 20.19
C THR A 141 -3.72 -8.14 21.40
N VAL A 142 -3.46 -9.41 21.65
CA VAL A 142 -4.04 -10.21 22.73
C VAL A 142 -2.93 -10.71 23.63
N GLU A 143 -3.14 -10.63 24.93
CA GLU A 143 -2.30 -11.22 25.96
C GLU A 143 -3.18 -12.08 26.88
N VAL A 144 -2.68 -13.25 27.28
CA VAL A 144 -3.43 -14.16 28.15
C VAL A 144 -2.62 -14.42 29.40
N GLN A 145 -3.17 -14.04 30.54
CA GLN A 145 -2.59 -14.23 31.86
C GLN A 145 -3.23 -15.44 32.54
N ASP A 146 -2.42 -16.27 33.19
CA ASP A 146 -2.92 -17.34 34.04
C ASP A 146 -3.37 -16.77 35.40
N TYR A 147 -4.46 -17.28 35.96
CA TYR A 147 -4.94 -16.86 37.27
C TYR A 147 -4.33 -17.75 38.36
N TYR A 148 -3.23 -17.29 38.94
CA TYR A 148 -2.54 -18.02 40.00
C TYR A 148 -3.33 -18.04 41.31
N ARG A 149 -3.56 -19.25 41.85
CA ARG A 149 -4.11 -19.47 43.20
C ARG A 149 -3.03 -19.99 44.14
N LYS A 150 -3.04 -19.52 45.39
CA LYS A 150 -2.16 -20.05 46.45
C LYS A 150 -2.44 -21.54 46.65
N ASN A 151 -1.37 -22.31 46.90
CA ASN A 151 -1.42 -23.77 47.14
C ASN A 151 -1.95 -24.61 45.95
N ASN A 152 -1.82 -24.13 44.71
CA ASN A 152 -2.25 -24.88 43.51
C ASN A 152 -1.22 -25.91 43.01
N GLY A 153 -0.06 -26.04 43.68
CA GLY A 153 0.98 -27.02 43.31
C GLY A 153 1.61 -26.81 41.92
N ARG A 154 1.37 -25.66 41.29
CA ARG A 154 1.98 -25.26 40.00
C ARG A 154 3.00 -24.17 40.19
N ASP A 155 3.99 -24.19 39.31
CA ASP A 155 4.96 -23.10 39.20
C ASP A 155 4.23 -21.80 38.85
N PRO A 156 4.42 -20.70 39.61
CA PRO A 156 3.78 -19.42 39.35
C PRO A 156 4.34 -18.77 38.08
N PHE A 157 3.90 -19.23 36.92
CA PHE A 157 4.15 -18.52 35.66
C PHE A 157 2.96 -17.60 35.35
N PRO A 158 3.17 -16.27 35.32
CA PRO A 158 2.05 -15.34 35.22
C PRO A 158 1.37 -15.35 33.84
N LEU A 159 2.08 -15.68 32.76
CA LEU A 159 1.59 -15.49 31.39
C LEU A 159 1.37 -16.81 30.67
N LEU A 160 0.16 -17.05 30.18
CA LEU A 160 -0.06 -18.17 29.26
C LEU A 160 0.36 -17.82 27.82
N LEU A 161 0.11 -16.58 27.41
CA LEU A 161 0.41 -16.08 26.06
C LEU A 161 0.94 -14.65 26.14
N ARG A 162 2.14 -14.42 25.59
CA ARG A 162 2.70 -13.07 25.44
C ARG A 162 1.90 -12.27 24.40
N LYS A 163 1.78 -10.96 24.63
CA LYS A 163 1.16 -9.98 23.72
C LYS A 163 1.52 -10.23 22.24
N MET A 164 0.53 -10.64 21.45
CA MET A 164 0.66 -10.87 20.00
C MET A 164 -0.66 -10.67 19.26
N LYS A 165 -0.61 -10.45 17.94
CA LYS A 165 -1.82 -10.49 17.11
C LYS A 165 -2.30 -11.93 16.99
N LEU A 166 -3.50 -12.21 17.48
CA LEU A 166 -4.05 -13.56 17.52
C LEU A 166 -4.67 -13.93 16.15
N PRO A 167 -4.13 -14.91 15.41
CA PRO A 167 -4.72 -15.37 14.17
C PRO A 167 -5.94 -16.26 14.46
N LYS A 168 -7.01 -16.10 13.67
CA LYS A 168 -8.17 -17.00 13.71
C LYS A 168 -7.79 -18.39 13.20
N ASP A 169 -7.06 -18.44 12.09
CA ASP A 169 -6.54 -19.68 11.50
C ASP A 169 -5.09 -19.92 11.92
N TRP A 170 -4.89 -20.46 13.13
CA TRP A 170 -3.55 -20.74 13.64
C TRP A 170 -2.75 -21.74 12.80
N LYS A 171 -3.42 -22.66 12.09
CA LYS A 171 -2.80 -23.64 11.18
C LYS A 171 -2.31 -23.02 9.86
N ALA A 172 -2.80 -21.83 9.51
CA ALA A 172 -2.41 -21.13 8.29
C ALA A 172 -1.09 -20.37 8.44
N LEU A 173 -0.54 -20.30 9.67
CA LEU A 173 0.82 -19.83 9.92
C LEU A 173 1.80 -20.90 9.41
N SER A 174 2.29 -20.76 8.18
CA SER A 174 3.35 -21.63 7.65
C SER A 174 4.61 -21.49 8.52
N VAL A 175 5.04 -22.60 9.13
CA VAL A 175 6.20 -22.66 10.06
C VAL A 175 7.55 -22.65 9.31
N ASP A 176 7.54 -22.73 7.97
CA ASP A 176 8.70 -23.16 7.19
C ASP A 176 9.56 -22.05 6.54
N PHE A 177 9.50 -20.79 7.00
CA PHE A 177 10.34 -19.74 6.41
C PHE A 177 11.35 -19.14 7.40
N PRO A 178 12.67 -19.28 7.15
CA PRO A 178 13.70 -18.58 7.90
C PRO A 178 13.46 -17.07 7.86
N SER A 179 13.73 -16.38 8.97
CA SER A 179 13.57 -14.93 9.15
C SER A 179 14.38 -14.03 8.19
N VAL A 180 15.18 -14.64 7.30
CA VAL A 180 16.07 -13.97 6.33
C VAL A 180 15.40 -13.77 4.95
N ALA A 181 14.36 -14.52 4.61
CA ALA A 181 13.73 -14.41 3.29
C ALA A 181 12.68 -13.28 3.27
N MET A 182 13.02 -12.17 2.63
CA MET A 182 12.13 -11.03 2.38
C MET A 182 11.23 -11.27 1.16
N GLU A 183 10.78 -12.50 0.94
CA GLU A 183 9.70 -12.76 -0.01
C GLU A 183 8.37 -12.58 0.71
N VAL A 184 7.69 -11.49 0.37
CA VAL A 184 6.27 -11.29 0.64
C VAL A 184 5.51 -12.29 -0.23
N LEU A 185 5.64 -13.59 0.08
CA LEU A 185 4.64 -14.55 -0.34
C LEU A 185 3.34 -14.02 0.26
N GLU A 186 2.43 -13.59 -0.61
CA GLU A 186 1.13 -13.02 -0.28
C GLU A 186 0.64 -13.67 1.01
N ARG A 187 0.70 -12.91 2.11
CA ARG A 187 0.28 -13.38 3.42
C ARG A 187 -1.17 -13.79 3.24
N LYS A 188 -1.39 -15.08 2.98
CA LYS A 188 -2.71 -15.68 2.80
C LYS A 188 -3.52 -15.19 3.97
N ALA A 189 -4.48 -14.31 3.68
CA ALA A 189 -4.98 -13.32 4.62
C ALA A 189 -5.29 -13.98 5.96
N THR A 190 -4.36 -13.89 6.90
CA THR A 190 -4.51 -14.51 8.20
C THR A 190 -5.47 -13.60 8.91
N SER A 191 -6.76 -13.94 8.88
CA SER A 191 -7.77 -13.14 9.55
C SER A 191 -7.41 -13.12 11.04
N TYR A 192 -7.27 -11.93 11.62
CA TYR A 192 -6.94 -11.76 13.03
C TYR A 192 -8.21 -11.56 13.85
N TYR A 193 -8.16 -11.97 15.12
CA TYR A 193 -9.24 -11.66 16.05
C TYR A 193 -9.32 -10.15 16.29
N THR A 194 -10.54 -9.65 16.25
CA THR A 194 -10.90 -8.27 16.55
C THR A 194 -11.63 -8.18 17.87
N ALA A 195 -11.73 -7.00 18.47
CA ALA A 195 -12.48 -6.80 19.70
C ALA A 195 -13.91 -7.39 19.63
N LYS A 196 -14.57 -7.32 18.47
CA LYS A 196 -15.94 -7.82 18.25
C LYS A 196 -16.09 -9.33 18.43
N ASP A 197 -15.01 -10.08 18.26
CA ASP A 197 -15.03 -11.55 18.37
C ASP A 197 -15.03 -12.02 19.84
N PHE A 198 -14.79 -11.14 20.81
CA PHE A 198 -14.76 -11.45 22.24
C PHE A 198 -16.11 -11.15 22.89
N LEU A 199 -17.02 -12.12 22.90
CA LEU A 199 -18.35 -12.00 23.49
C LEU A 199 -18.49 -12.90 24.73
N VAL A 200 -19.15 -12.40 25.76
CA VAL A 200 -19.46 -13.18 26.97
C VAL A 200 -20.41 -14.34 26.59
N GLY A 201 -20.02 -15.56 26.96
CA GLY A 201 -20.71 -16.82 26.67
C GLY A 201 -20.24 -17.54 25.41
N GLU A 202 -19.38 -16.92 24.60
CA GLU A 202 -18.81 -17.56 23.42
C GLU A 202 -17.47 -18.24 23.71
N ILE A 203 -17.12 -19.21 22.87
CA ILE A 203 -15.85 -19.93 22.93
C ILE A 203 -14.89 -19.35 21.90
N ILE A 204 -13.72 -18.93 22.35
CA ILE A 204 -12.63 -18.46 21.49
C ILE A 204 -11.51 -19.49 21.40
N PHE A 205 -10.95 -19.65 20.20
CA PHE A 205 -9.81 -20.53 19.97
C PHE A 205 -8.51 -19.73 20.00
N ILE A 206 -7.68 -19.97 21.00
CA ILE A 206 -6.37 -19.34 21.17
C ILE A 206 -5.31 -20.41 20.88
N LEU A 207 -4.70 -20.38 19.70
CA LEU A 207 -3.66 -21.34 19.25
C LEU A 207 -4.07 -22.82 19.46
N GLY A 208 -5.33 -23.14 19.14
CA GLY A 208 -5.89 -24.49 19.28
C GLY A 208 -6.51 -24.82 20.64
N ARG A 209 -6.34 -23.96 21.66
CA ARG A 209 -6.96 -24.11 22.98
C ARG A 209 -8.33 -23.40 23.03
N ARG A 210 -9.32 -24.04 23.67
CA ARG A 210 -10.71 -23.55 23.75
C ARG A 210 -10.95 -22.78 25.04
N PHE A 211 -11.13 -21.48 24.93
CA PHE A 211 -11.43 -20.61 26.07
C PHE A 211 -12.90 -20.21 26.03
N LEU A 212 -13.63 -20.48 27.11
CA LEU A 212 -14.96 -19.93 27.29
C LEU A 212 -14.85 -18.60 28.02
N ILE A 213 -15.32 -17.53 27.39
CA ILE A 213 -15.41 -16.21 28.04
C ILE A 213 -16.67 -16.21 28.89
N TYR A 214 -16.54 -16.04 30.20
CA TYR A 214 -17.68 -16.09 31.12
C TYR A 214 -18.02 -14.72 31.71
N ASP A 215 -17.09 -13.76 31.71
CA ASP A 215 -17.34 -12.41 32.19
C ASP A 215 -16.43 -11.38 31.49
N ALA A 216 -16.78 -10.10 31.61
CA ALA A 216 -16.04 -8.96 31.07
C ALA A 216 -16.09 -7.78 32.05
N ASP A 217 -15.01 -7.01 32.08
CA ASP A 217 -14.86 -5.87 32.97
C ASP A 217 -15.86 -4.73 32.67
N GLU A 218 -16.11 -3.84 33.64
CA GLU A 218 -17.08 -2.75 33.47
C GLU A 218 -16.69 -1.80 32.34
N PHE A 219 -15.40 -1.46 32.24
CA PHE A 219 -14.85 -0.67 31.12
C PHE A 219 -15.11 -1.36 29.78
N THR A 220 -14.84 -2.67 29.70
CA THR A 220 -15.10 -3.48 28.51
C THR A 220 -16.57 -3.42 28.11
N ARG A 221 -17.49 -3.59 29.07
CA ARG A 221 -18.94 -3.53 28.80
C ARG A 221 -19.37 -2.16 28.27
N LYS A 222 -18.84 -1.06 28.83
CA LYS A 222 -19.08 0.31 28.34
C LYS A 222 -18.55 0.50 26.91
N TYR A 223 -17.31 0.09 26.65
CA TYR A 223 -16.70 0.17 25.32
C TYR A 223 -17.53 -0.57 24.25
N PHE A 224 -17.97 -1.79 24.53
CA PHE A 224 -18.79 -2.56 23.58
C PHE A 224 -20.13 -1.87 23.31
N LYS A 225 -20.76 -1.30 24.33
CA LYS A 225 -22.05 -0.62 24.19
C LYS A 225 -21.94 0.70 23.42
N GLU A 226 -20.93 1.53 23.73
CA GLU A 226 -20.79 2.88 23.17
C GLU A 226 -20.15 2.89 21.78
N ILE A 227 -19.09 2.09 21.58
CA ILE A 227 -18.27 2.15 20.36
C ILE A 227 -18.68 1.06 19.38
N LEU A 228 -18.94 -0.16 19.86
CA LEU A 228 -19.29 -1.29 19.00
C LEU A 228 -20.81 -1.46 18.83
N ASN A 229 -21.64 -0.74 19.60
CA ASN A 229 -23.09 -0.91 19.67
C ASN A 229 -23.53 -2.35 19.95
N ILE A 230 -22.73 -3.09 20.72
CA ILE A 230 -22.98 -4.48 21.11
C ILE A 230 -23.21 -4.52 22.62
N THR A 231 -24.33 -5.08 23.05
CA THR A 231 -24.59 -5.32 24.48
C THR A 231 -24.04 -6.68 24.88
N GLN A 232 -23.05 -6.69 25.76
CA GLN A 232 -22.47 -7.93 26.30
C GLN A 232 -23.47 -8.64 27.23
N LYS A 233 -23.48 -9.97 27.21
CA LYS A 233 -24.29 -10.81 28.12
C LYS A 233 -23.80 -10.67 29.57
N ASP A 234 -24.67 -10.96 30.52
CA ASP A 234 -24.32 -10.99 31.95
C ASP A 234 -23.31 -12.11 32.26
N ALA A 235 -22.64 -11.99 33.41
CA ALA A 235 -21.64 -12.95 33.84
C ALA A 235 -22.25 -14.35 34.00
N ILE A 236 -21.58 -15.36 33.44
CA ILE A 236 -22.02 -16.75 33.50
C ILE A 236 -21.34 -17.44 34.69
N ASP A 237 -22.13 -18.09 35.53
CA ASP A 237 -21.62 -18.90 36.63
C ASP A 237 -21.01 -20.21 36.09
N VAL A 238 -19.69 -20.23 35.99
CA VAL A 238 -18.87 -21.39 35.57
C VAL A 238 -18.58 -22.38 36.70
N SER A 239 -19.05 -22.14 37.93
CA SER A 239 -18.86 -23.05 39.06
C SER A 239 -19.70 -24.34 38.94
N LYS A 240 -20.85 -24.25 38.27
CA LYS A 240 -21.70 -25.41 37.97
C LYS A 240 -21.13 -26.10 36.74
N LYS A 241 -20.59 -27.32 36.89
CA LYS A 241 -20.08 -28.17 35.79
C LYS A 241 -20.96 -27.99 34.55
N MET A 242 -20.42 -27.39 33.49
CA MET A 242 -21.16 -27.25 32.24
C MET A 242 -21.59 -28.63 31.74
N PRO A 243 -22.82 -28.78 31.22
CA PRO A 243 -23.22 -30.01 30.58
C PRO A 243 -22.28 -30.27 29.39
N PRO A 244 -21.97 -31.56 29.11
CA PRO A 244 -21.09 -31.91 28.01
C PRO A 244 -21.59 -31.31 26.69
N PRO A 245 -20.69 -30.87 25.80
CA PRO A 245 -21.10 -30.37 24.49
C PRO A 245 -21.94 -31.45 23.80
N LEU A 246 -23.06 -31.05 23.20
CA LEU A 246 -23.88 -31.94 22.39
C LEU A 246 -22.98 -32.58 21.33
N VAL A 247 -22.64 -33.85 21.53
CA VAL A 247 -22.02 -34.66 20.50
C VAL A 247 -23.02 -34.68 19.37
N ALA A 248 -22.65 -34.11 18.22
CA ALA A 248 -23.38 -34.33 16.99
C ALA A 248 -23.38 -35.84 16.75
N VAL A 249 -24.49 -36.49 17.09
CA VAL A 249 -24.71 -37.90 16.77
C VAL A 249 -24.86 -37.94 15.25
N SER A 250 -23.75 -38.19 14.57
CA SER A 250 -23.72 -38.70 13.21
C SER A 250 -24.42 -40.06 13.25
N LYS A 251 -25.75 -40.06 13.13
CA LYS A 251 -26.54 -41.25 12.84
C LYS A 251 -26.23 -41.67 11.40
N TYR A 252 -25.20 -42.49 11.23
CA TYR A 252 -25.14 -43.44 10.13
C TYR A 252 -25.14 -44.84 10.74
N VAL A 253 -26.36 -45.37 10.92
CA VAL A 253 -26.60 -46.80 11.07
C VAL A 253 -27.50 -47.21 9.91
N HIS A 254 -26.82 -47.80 8.92
CA HIS A 254 -27.19 -48.90 8.03
C HIS A 254 -28.65 -49.24 7.77
N THR A 255 -28.93 -49.56 6.50
CA THR A 255 -29.64 -50.81 6.18
C THR A 255 -28.94 -51.50 5.01
N ASP A 256 -28.94 -52.83 5.12
CA ASP A 256 -28.31 -53.86 4.30
C ASP A 256 -28.77 -53.94 2.83
#